data_AF-A0A7J9R8W8-F1
#
_entry.id   AF-A0A7J9R8W8-F1
#
_cell.length_a   1.000
_cell.length_b   1.000
_cell.length_c   1.000
_cell.angle_alpha   90.00
_cell.angle_beta   90.00
_cell.angle_gamma   90.00
#
_symmetry.space_group_name_H-M   'P 1'
#
loop_
_entity.id
_entity.type
_entity.pdbx_description
1 polymer ?
#
loop_
_entity_poly.entity_id
_entity_poly.type
_entity_poly.pdbx_seq_one_letter_code
_entity_poly.pdbx_strand_id
1 'polypeptide(L)'
;MMNTKNETQNLSSLKKDELLQEVERLQARLLELEGEQQVEKLRPDDYITVISLCPVQLTLSTLGFGRGKVFTFKRFGERKKFLYSDLVLIMENNSGFLESGFFYIADSRVIREHGLYEAYEKIIGEDQIVKIFDTNADASALEVYASANPRQKELIHTMIVNKLADGEVLNMNLISAISQKAGFSFVEASEDLKQNRLQE
;
A
#
# COMPACT_ATOMS: atom_id res chain seq x y z
N MET A 1 -66.30 30.12 -19.16
CA MET A 1 -64.84 30.37 -19.09
C MET A 1 -64.31 30.12 -17.67
N MET A 2 -64.44 28.89 -17.15
CA MET A 2 -63.91 28.49 -15.84
C MET A 2 -63.51 27.01 -15.94
N ASN A 3 -62.31 26.72 -16.43
CA ASN A 3 -61.68 25.40 -16.20
C ASN A 3 -60.15 25.42 -16.41
N THR A 4 -59.63 26.32 -17.24
CA THR A 4 -58.20 26.33 -17.59
C THR A 4 -57.28 26.91 -16.49
N LYS A 5 -57.79 27.78 -15.59
CA LYS A 5 -56.97 28.37 -14.50
C LYS A 5 -56.66 27.36 -13.38
N ASN A 6 -57.60 26.48 -13.03
CA ASN A 6 -57.42 25.46 -12.00
C ASN A 6 -56.45 24.35 -12.43
N GLU A 7 -56.51 23.91 -13.69
CA GLU A 7 -55.58 22.90 -14.21
C GLU A 7 -54.13 23.44 -14.26
N THR A 8 -53.94 24.72 -14.60
CA THR A 8 -52.61 25.34 -14.67
C THR A 8 -52.00 25.55 -13.26
N GLN A 9 -52.83 25.90 -12.26
CA GLN A 9 -52.39 26.00 -10.86
C GLN A 9 -52.06 24.63 -10.27
N ASN A 10 -52.81 23.59 -10.61
CA ASN A 10 -52.59 22.24 -10.08
C ASN A 10 -51.35 21.56 -10.72
N LEU A 11 -51.12 21.79 -12.01
CA LEU A 11 -49.94 21.28 -12.72
C LEU A 11 -48.64 21.98 -12.28
N SER A 12 -48.73 23.25 -11.85
CA SER A 12 -47.57 23.99 -11.32
C SER A 12 -47.27 23.65 -9.86
N SER A 13 -48.28 23.34 -9.04
CA SER A 13 -48.05 22.79 -7.69
C SER A 13 -47.47 21.38 -7.73
N LEU A 14 -47.96 20.49 -8.61
CA LEU A 14 -47.41 19.13 -8.75
C LEU A 14 -45.93 19.13 -9.13
N LYS A 15 -45.55 19.96 -10.12
CA LYS A 15 -44.14 20.10 -10.53
C LYS A 15 -43.27 20.70 -9.43
N LYS A 16 -43.83 21.54 -8.57
CA LYS A 16 -43.11 22.13 -7.44
C LYS A 16 -42.86 21.09 -6.34
N ASP A 17 -43.83 20.22 -6.09
CA ASP A 17 -43.72 19.14 -5.10
C ASP A 17 -42.74 18.05 -5.56
N GLU A 18 -42.75 17.69 -6.84
CA GLU A 18 -41.74 16.79 -7.44
C GLU A 18 -40.33 17.38 -7.37
N LEU A 19 -40.20 18.68 -7.64
CA LEU A 19 -38.91 19.37 -7.54
C LEU A 19 -38.42 19.45 -6.09
N LEU A 20 -39.33 19.63 -5.13
CA LEU A 20 -39.00 19.64 -3.70
C LEU A 20 -38.52 18.26 -3.24
N GLN A 21 -39.19 17.19 -3.66
CA GLN A 21 -38.79 15.81 -3.34
C GLN A 21 -37.42 15.47 -3.93
N GLU A 22 -37.12 15.90 -5.16
CA GLU A 22 -35.81 15.66 -5.75
C GLU A 22 -34.71 16.49 -5.06
N VAL A 23 -35.00 17.73 -4.64
CA VAL A 23 -34.07 18.54 -3.85
C VAL A 23 -33.81 17.90 -2.47
N GLU A 24 -34.84 17.42 -1.78
CA GLU A 24 -34.69 16.72 -0.49
C GLU A 24 -33.90 15.43 -0.64
N ARG A 25 -34.13 14.67 -1.71
CA ARG A 25 -33.38 13.45 -2.01
C ARG A 25 -31.91 13.74 -2.33
N LEU A 26 -31.63 14.80 -3.08
CA LEU A 26 -30.27 15.25 -3.37
C LEU A 26 -29.57 15.77 -2.10
N GLN A 27 -30.28 16.48 -1.23
CA GLN A 27 -29.76 16.94 0.06
C GLN A 27 -29.47 15.78 1.00
N ALA A 28 -30.35 14.77 1.08
CA ALA A 28 -30.12 13.56 1.86
C ALA A 28 -28.88 12.80 1.36
N ARG A 29 -28.73 12.68 0.03
CA ARG A 29 -27.56 12.03 -0.58
C ARG A 29 -26.27 12.84 -0.38
N LEU A 30 -26.34 14.17 -0.38
CA LEU A 30 -25.22 15.04 0.00
C LEU A 30 -24.85 14.85 1.47
N LEU A 31 -25.82 14.78 2.37
CA LEU A 31 -25.58 14.54 3.80
C LEU A 31 -24.99 13.14 4.06
N GLU A 32 -25.42 12.12 3.33
CA GLU A 32 -24.84 10.77 3.40
C GLU A 32 -23.38 10.79 2.93
N LEU A 33 -23.08 11.47 1.81
CA LEU A 33 -21.72 11.64 1.31
C LEU A 33 -20.85 12.49 2.26
N GLU A 34 -21.40 13.52 2.89
CA GLU A 34 -20.71 14.36 3.87
C GLU A 34 -20.50 13.61 5.21
N GLY A 35 -21.45 12.76 5.60
CA GLY A 35 -21.35 11.89 6.78
C GLY A 35 -20.32 10.77 6.62
N GLU A 36 -20.14 10.27 5.39
CA GLU A 36 -19.07 9.33 5.03
C GLU A 36 -17.72 10.03 4.79
N GLN A 37 -17.69 11.36 4.64
CA GLN A 37 -16.49 12.15 4.36
C GLN A 37 -16.01 13.09 5.48
N GLN A 38 -16.41 12.87 6.74
CA GLN A 38 -15.60 13.40 7.85
C GLN A 38 -14.32 12.57 8.00
N VAL A 39 -13.42 12.67 7.03
CA VAL A 39 -12.10 12.10 7.23
C VAL A 39 -11.36 12.97 8.23
N GLU A 40 -11.20 12.44 9.44
CA GLU A 40 -10.46 13.09 10.51
C GLU A 40 -9.11 13.61 9.99
N LYS A 41 -8.90 14.93 10.14
CA LYS A 41 -7.70 15.60 9.65
C LYS A 41 -6.48 15.11 10.44
N LEU A 42 -5.38 14.84 9.73
CA LEU A 42 -4.12 14.46 10.35
C LEU A 42 -3.58 15.59 11.22
N ARG A 43 -3.26 15.27 12.47
CA ARG A 43 -2.57 16.16 13.40
C ARG A 43 -1.11 15.76 13.51
N PRO A 44 -0.19 16.73 13.74
CA PRO A 44 1.23 16.44 13.87
C PRO A 44 1.59 15.39 14.93
N ASP A 45 0.80 15.30 15.99
CA ASP A 45 0.95 14.38 17.11
C ASP A 45 0.26 13.02 16.90
N ASP A 46 -0.42 12.81 15.77
CA ASP A 46 -1.01 11.52 15.45
C ASP A 46 0.09 10.47 15.21
N TYR A 47 -0.15 9.27 15.73
CA TYR A 47 0.75 8.13 15.52
C TYR A 47 0.33 7.33 14.29
N ILE A 48 1.22 7.28 13.31
CA ILE A 48 1.04 6.57 12.04
C ILE A 48 1.85 5.29 12.05
N THR A 49 1.23 4.19 11.61
CA THR A 49 1.92 2.90 11.49
C THR A 49 2.64 2.81 10.14
N VAL A 50 3.93 2.49 10.20
CA VAL A 50 4.77 2.24 9.04
C VAL A 50 5.31 0.82 9.10
N ILE A 51 5.33 0.15 7.97
CA ILE A 51 5.71 -1.26 7.82
C ILE A 51 6.97 -1.33 6.95
N SER A 52 7.98 -2.09 7.37
CA SER A 52 9.11 -2.38 6.49
C SER A 52 8.77 -3.47 5.49
N LEU A 53 9.07 -3.23 4.22
CA LEU A 53 9.00 -4.23 3.15
C LEU A 53 10.38 -4.78 2.77
N CYS A 54 11.43 -4.39 3.50
CA CYS A 54 12.79 -4.87 3.30
C CYS A 54 13.03 -6.19 4.06
N PRO A 55 13.67 -7.19 3.44
CA PRO A 55 14.14 -8.39 4.14
C PRO A 55 15.34 -8.13 5.05
N VAL A 56 16.10 -7.08 4.76
CA VAL A 56 17.28 -6.65 5.51
C VAL A 56 16.95 -5.41 6.35
N GLN A 57 17.93 -5.01 7.18
CA GLN A 57 17.79 -3.82 8.01
C GLN A 57 17.49 -2.57 7.17
N LEU A 58 16.36 -1.91 7.47
CA LEU A 58 15.99 -0.63 6.88
C LEU A 58 16.15 0.47 7.93
N THR A 59 16.87 1.53 7.60
CA THR A 59 17.04 2.68 8.48
C THR A 59 16.45 3.91 7.82
N LEU A 60 15.53 4.57 8.52
CA LEU A 60 14.90 5.83 8.12
C LEU A 60 15.34 6.93 9.09
N SER A 61 15.62 8.11 8.57
CA SER A 61 16.01 9.26 9.39
C SER A 61 15.21 10.50 9.03
N THR A 62 14.90 11.33 10.03
CA THR A 62 14.17 12.59 9.84
C THR A 62 15.01 13.67 9.17
N LEU A 63 16.33 13.52 9.10
CA LEU A 63 17.21 14.39 8.33
C LEU A 63 18.09 13.56 7.39
N GLY A 64 18.61 14.19 6.34
CA GLY A 64 19.53 13.56 5.39
C GLY A 64 20.80 12.99 6.04
N PHE A 65 21.39 12.00 5.36
CA PHE A 65 22.64 11.33 5.76
C PHE A 65 22.59 10.69 7.17
N GLY A 66 21.44 10.12 7.56
CA GLY A 66 21.29 9.40 8.83
C GLY A 66 21.31 10.30 10.07
N ARG A 67 21.08 11.61 9.91
CA ARG A 67 21.04 12.57 11.02
C ARG A 67 19.63 12.72 11.59
N GLY A 68 19.52 13.37 12.74
CA GLY A 68 18.24 13.59 13.42
C GLY A 68 17.77 12.34 14.15
N LYS A 69 16.46 12.08 14.11
CA LYS A 69 15.88 10.90 14.76
C LYS A 69 15.95 9.73 13.79
N VAL A 70 16.53 8.62 14.26
CA VAL A 70 16.79 7.43 13.45
C VAL A 70 15.86 6.30 13.89
N PHE A 71 15.24 5.66 12.91
CA PHE A 71 14.33 4.55 13.09
C PHE A 71 14.82 3.37 12.27
N THR A 72 15.12 2.28 12.96
CA THR A 72 15.66 1.06 12.34
C THR A 72 14.65 -0.06 12.43
N PHE A 73 14.29 -0.63 11.29
CA PHE A 73 13.60 -1.91 11.16
C PHE A 73 14.64 -3.00 10.91
N LYS A 74 14.48 -4.15 11.55
CA LYS A 74 15.40 -5.28 11.52
C LYS A 74 14.98 -6.36 10.54
N ARG A 75 13.68 -6.43 10.20
CA ARG A 75 13.12 -7.50 9.37
C ARG A 75 11.91 -7.04 8.56
N PHE A 76 11.61 -7.82 7.53
CA PHE A 76 10.39 -7.71 6.74
C PHE A 76 9.14 -7.78 7.63
N GLY A 77 8.14 -6.96 7.33
CA GLY A 77 6.85 -6.90 8.03
C GLY A 77 6.92 -6.24 9.42
N GLU A 78 8.09 -5.77 9.86
CA GLU A 78 8.19 -5.04 11.14
C GLU A 78 7.40 -3.73 11.06
N ARG A 79 6.53 -3.53 12.06
CA ARG A 79 5.66 -2.36 12.18
C ARG A 79 6.22 -1.43 13.25
N LYS A 80 6.28 -0.14 12.95
CA LYS A 80 6.63 0.91 13.92
C LYS A 80 5.67 2.07 13.82
N LYS A 81 5.43 2.72 14.96
CA LYS A 81 4.61 3.92 15.04
C LYS A 81 5.50 5.15 15.01
N PHE A 82 5.14 6.11 14.16
CA PHE A 82 5.83 7.38 13.98
C PHE A 82 4.87 8.51 14.31
N LEU A 83 5.36 9.59 14.91
CA LEU A 83 4.59 10.84 14.90
C LEU A 83 4.45 11.30 13.45
N TYR A 84 3.29 11.78 13.07
CA TYR A 84 3.04 12.28 11.73
C TYR A 84 4.04 13.38 11.34
N SER A 85 4.41 14.26 12.29
CA SER A 85 5.44 15.27 12.08
C SER A 85 6.81 14.69 11.68
N ASP A 86 7.22 13.58 12.33
CA ASP A 86 8.48 12.90 12.01
C ASP A 86 8.38 12.18 10.66
N LEU A 87 7.21 11.60 10.37
CA LEU A 87 6.96 10.87 9.13
C LEU A 87 7.05 11.78 7.90
N VAL A 88 6.51 13.00 7.98
CA VAL A 88 6.61 14.00 6.90
C VAL A 88 8.08 14.24 6.52
N LEU A 89 8.93 14.49 7.52
CA LEU A 89 10.36 14.69 7.28
C LEU A 89 11.05 13.44 6.72
N ILE A 90 10.65 12.25 7.16
CA ILE A 90 11.18 10.99 6.62
C ILE A 90 10.79 10.83 5.14
N MET A 91 9.54 11.11 4.79
CA MET A 91 9.07 11.01 3.40
C MET A 91 9.81 11.99 2.49
N GLU A 92 10.09 13.21 2.95
CA GLU A 92 10.85 14.20 2.19
C GLU A 92 12.30 13.75 1.97
N ASN A 93 12.97 13.25 3.01
CA ASN A 93 14.38 12.85 2.93
C ASN A 93 14.59 11.48 2.26
N ASN A 94 13.58 10.62 2.28
CA ASN A 94 13.65 9.24 1.80
C ASN A 94 12.56 8.95 0.75
N SER A 95 12.20 9.94 -0.07
CA SER A 95 11.13 9.84 -1.08
C SER A 95 11.36 8.67 -2.05
N GLY A 96 12.60 8.50 -2.52
CA GLY A 96 12.96 7.38 -3.38
C GLY A 96 12.74 6.01 -2.73
N PHE A 97 12.83 5.91 -1.39
CA PHE A 97 12.60 4.66 -0.67
C PHE A 97 11.10 4.35 -0.56
N LEU A 98 10.28 5.39 -0.37
CA LEU A 98 8.83 5.30 -0.37
C LEU A 98 8.31 4.86 -1.75
N GLU A 99 8.73 5.57 -2.81
CA GLU A 99 8.31 5.27 -4.19
C GLU A 99 8.79 3.89 -4.67
N SER A 100 9.97 3.46 -4.22
CA SER A 100 10.51 2.13 -4.53
C SER A 100 9.82 1.01 -3.74
N GLY A 101 9.04 1.33 -2.70
CA GLY A 101 8.35 0.35 -1.88
C GLY A 101 9.26 -0.36 -0.86
N PHE A 102 10.25 0.32 -0.27
CA PHE A 102 11.04 -0.22 0.85
C PHE A 102 10.28 -0.18 2.17
N PHE A 103 9.35 0.76 2.32
CA PHE A 103 8.42 0.82 3.44
C PHE A 103 7.03 1.23 2.97
N TYR A 104 6.03 0.88 3.77
CA TYR A 104 4.63 1.09 3.49
C TYR A 104 3.96 1.84 4.64
N ILE A 105 3.21 2.90 4.34
CA ILE A 105 2.48 3.69 5.32
C ILE A 105 1.06 3.12 5.40
N ALA A 106 0.72 2.53 6.55
CA ALA A 106 -0.56 1.88 6.80
C ALA A 106 -1.62 2.89 7.29
N ASP A 107 -1.74 4.04 6.62
CA ASP A 107 -2.75 5.07 6.91
C ASP A 107 -3.18 5.79 5.63
N SER A 108 -4.44 5.58 5.24
CA SER A 108 -5.01 6.16 4.02
C SER A 108 -5.13 7.67 4.06
N ARG A 109 -5.17 8.29 5.25
CA ARG A 109 -5.20 9.75 5.40
C ARG A 109 -3.87 10.34 4.94
N VAL A 110 -2.75 9.68 5.25
CA VAL A 110 -1.42 10.15 4.85
C VAL A 110 -1.24 10.04 3.35
N ILE A 111 -1.67 8.92 2.77
CA ILE A 111 -1.65 8.69 1.32
C ILE A 111 -2.42 9.79 0.59
N ARG A 112 -3.61 10.15 1.10
CA ARG A 112 -4.44 11.22 0.53
C ARG A 112 -3.80 12.59 0.65
N GLU A 113 -3.40 12.97 1.86
CA GLU A 113 -2.89 14.32 2.16
C GLU A 113 -1.62 14.63 1.36
N HIS A 114 -0.78 13.62 1.10
CA HIS A 114 0.48 13.76 0.39
C HIS A 114 0.42 13.33 -1.08
N GLY A 115 -0.76 13.00 -1.61
CA GLY A 115 -0.94 12.64 -3.02
C GLY A 115 -0.18 11.37 -3.46
N LEU A 116 0.01 10.41 -2.55
CA LEU A 116 0.85 9.23 -2.79
C LEU A 116 0.17 8.13 -3.62
N TYR A 117 -1.04 8.37 -4.13
CA TYR A 117 -1.85 7.38 -4.85
C TYR A 117 -1.09 6.74 -6.03
N GLU A 118 -0.48 7.55 -6.89
CA GLU A 118 0.23 7.05 -8.07
C GLU A 118 1.46 6.19 -7.71
N ALA A 119 2.14 6.53 -6.62
CA ALA A 119 3.25 5.73 -6.12
C ALA A 119 2.72 4.41 -5.55
N TYR A 120 1.62 4.46 -4.81
CA TYR A 120 1.03 3.29 -4.14
C TYR A 120 0.36 2.33 -5.13
N GLU A 121 -0.13 2.80 -6.28
CA GLU A 121 -0.63 1.94 -7.35
C GLU A 121 0.47 1.09 -8.01
N LYS A 122 1.72 1.53 -7.95
CA LYS A 122 2.88 0.88 -8.59
C LYS A 122 3.64 -0.05 -7.66
N ILE A 123 3.26 -0.11 -6.37
CA ILE A 123 3.91 -0.97 -5.37
C ILE A 123 2.92 -2.00 -4.84
N ILE A 124 3.42 -3.18 -4.50
CA ILE A 124 2.63 -4.18 -3.79
C ILE A 124 2.86 -4.09 -2.28
N GLY A 125 1.82 -4.34 -1.49
CA GLY A 125 1.87 -4.30 -0.02
C GLY A 125 2.42 -5.57 0.62
N GLU A 126 2.56 -5.55 1.95
CA GLU A 126 3.04 -6.70 2.75
C GLU A 126 2.22 -7.96 2.47
N ASP A 127 0.89 -7.88 2.54
CA ASP A 127 -0.01 -9.03 2.36
C ASP A 127 0.14 -9.66 0.97
N GLN A 128 0.40 -8.85 -0.05
CA GLN A 128 0.64 -9.33 -1.41
C GLN A 128 1.99 -10.03 -1.53
N ILE A 129 3.04 -9.47 -0.92
CA ILE A 129 4.36 -10.10 -0.89
C ILE A 129 4.30 -11.44 -0.14
N VAL A 130 3.60 -11.50 1.00
CA VAL A 130 3.46 -12.74 1.80
C VAL A 130 2.80 -13.86 1.00
N LYS A 131 1.81 -13.56 0.15
CA LYS A 131 1.16 -14.55 -0.73
C LYS A 131 2.13 -15.27 -1.66
N ILE A 132 3.24 -14.64 -2.06
CA ILE A 132 4.25 -15.25 -2.93
C ILE A 132 4.96 -16.42 -2.22
N PHE A 133 5.05 -16.37 -0.89
CA PHE A 133 5.75 -17.37 -0.08
C PHE A 133 4.83 -18.44 0.51
N ASP A 134 3.52 -18.41 0.19
CA ASP A 134 2.61 -19.46 0.61
C ASP A 134 2.90 -20.77 -0.14
N THR A 135 3.01 -21.88 0.59
CA THR A 135 3.20 -23.22 0.01
C THR A 135 2.04 -23.64 -0.89
N ASN A 136 0.84 -23.12 -0.65
CA ASN A 136 -0.36 -23.38 -1.44
C ASN A 136 -0.64 -22.26 -2.46
N ALA A 137 0.33 -21.38 -2.70
CA ALA A 137 0.19 -20.30 -3.67
C ALA A 137 -0.23 -20.85 -5.05
N ASP A 138 -1.30 -20.29 -5.59
CA ASP A 138 -1.82 -20.60 -6.91
C ASP A 138 -1.20 -19.67 -7.97
N ALA A 139 -1.73 -19.72 -9.20
CA ALA A 139 -1.26 -18.90 -10.30
C ALA A 139 -1.32 -17.38 -10.02
N SER A 140 -2.18 -16.92 -9.11
CA SER A 140 -2.31 -15.50 -8.76
C SER A 140 -1.05 -14.94 -8.09
N ALA A 141 -0.27 -15.78 -7.38
CA ALA A 141 0.98 -15.34 -6.77
C ALA A 141 2.04 -14.96 -7.81
N LEU A 142 2.04 -15.62 -8.97
CA LEU A 142 2.93 -15.27 -10.09
C LEU A 142 2.54 -13.92 -10.70
N GLU A 143 1.25 -13.62 -10.76
CA GLU A 143 0.73 -12.33 -11.23
C GLU A 143 1.09 -11.20 -10.26
N VAL A 144 0.99 -11.45 -8.95
CA VAL A 144 1.44 -10.50 -7.91
C VAL A 144 2.94 -10.20 -8.05
N TYR A 145 3.77 -11.22 -8.26
CA TYR A 145 5.19 -11.00 -8.56
C TYR A 145 5.37 -10.18 -9.85
N ALA A 146 4.59 -10.46 -10.90
CA ALA A 146 4.70 -9.75 -12.17
C ALA A 146 4.35 -8.26 -12.03
N SER A 147 3.35 -7.91 -11.21
CA SER A 147 2.93 -6.52 -10.94
C SER A 147 3.90 -5.75 -10.04
N ALA A 148 4.78 -6.44 -9.30
CA ALA A 148 5.77 -5.78 -8.46
C ALA A 148 6.74 -4.91 -9.29
N ASN A 149 7.12 -3.75 -8.73
CA ASN A 149 8.12 -2.90 -9.34
C ASN A 149 9.52 -3.57 -9.33
N PRO A 150 10.50 -3.09 -10.11
CA PRO A 150 11.83 -3.70 -10.17
C PRO A 150 12.53 -3.85 -8.81
N ARG A 151 12.40 -2.84 -7.93
CA ARG A 151 13.00 -2.87 -6.60
C ARG A 151 12.38 -3.93 -5.71
N GLN A 152 11.05 -4.04 -5.70
CA GLN A 152 10.34 -5.08 -4.95
C GLN A 152 10.65 -6.48 -5.48
N LYS A 153 10.87 -6.64 -6.79
CA LYS A 153 11.35 -7.91 -7.35
C LYS A 153 12.73 -8.29 -6.79
N GLU A 154 13.67 -7.36 -6.70
CA GLU A 154 14.98 -7.59 -6.06
C GLU A 154 14.85 -8.00 -4.58
N LEU A 155 13.93 -7.36 -3.84
CA LEU A 155 13.64 -7.74 -2.45
C LEU A 155 13.06 -9.15 -2.34
N ILE A 156 12.10 -9.49 -3.20
CA ILE A 156 11.49 -10.82 -3.28
C ILE A 156 12.55 -11.86 -3.63
N HIS A 157 13.45 -11.59 -4.57
CA HIS A 157 14.56 -12.47 -4.92
C HIS A 157 15.43 -12.75 -3.70
N THR A 158 15.83 -11.70 -2.98
CA THR A 158 16.61 -11.80 -1.74
C THR A 158 15.89 -12.65 -0.68
N MET A 159 14.57 -12.47 -0.54
CA MET A 159 13.76 -13.28 0.37
C MET A 159 13.72 -14.76 -0.05
N ILE A 160 13.51 -15.06 -1.33
CA ILE A 160 13.51 -16.44 -1.85
C ILE A 160 14.86 -17.12 -1.57
N VAL A 161 15.97 -16.46 -1.91
CA VAL A 161 17.33 -16.99 -1.71
C VAL A 161 17.59 -17.27 -0.23
N ASN A 162 17.27 -16.32 0.67
CA ASN A 162 17.45 -16.51 2.10
C ASN A 162 16.61 -17.69 2.63
N LYS A 163 15.34 -17.78 2.23
CA LYS A 163 14.44 -18.86 2.67
C LYS A 163 14.91 -20.24 2.20
N LEU A 164 15.37 -20.35 0.96
CA LEU A 164 15.99 -21.59 0.45
C LEU A 164 17.31 -21.92 1.17
N ALA A 165 18.10 -20.89 1.49
CA ALA A 165 19.34 -21.02 2.26
C ALA A 165 19.08 -21.52 3.70
N ASP A 166 17.98 -21.08 4.30
CA ASP A 166 17.54 -21.47 5.65
C ASP A 166 16.83 -22.83 5.66
N GLY A 167 16.57 -23.43 4.49
CA GLY A 167 15.89 -24.72 4.36
C GLY A 167 14.38 -24.64 4.57
N GLU A 168 13.78 -23.46 4.42
CA GLU A 168 12.33 -23.29 4.48
C GLU A 168 11.63 -23.97 3.30
N VAL A 169 10.44 -24.53 3.57
CA VAL A 169 9.61 -25.17 2.54
C VAL A 169 8.89 -24.11 1.72
N LEU A 170 9.15 -24.08 0.42
CA LEU A 170 8.51 -23.19 -0.55
C LEU A 170 7.81 -23.97 -1.66
N ASN A 171 6.87 -23.32 -2.34
CA ASN A 171 6.26 -23.88 -3.55
C ASN A 171 7.27 -23.84 -4.71
N MET A 172 7.99 -24.94 -4.93
CA MET A 172 9.04 -25.03 -5.94
C MET A 172 8.56 -24.81 -7.38
N ASN A 173 7.29 -25.12 -7.69
CA ASN A 173 6.73 -24.85 -9.01
C ASN A 173 6.63 -23.34 -9.26
N LEU A 174 6.17 -22.59 -8.25
CA LEU A 174 6.11 -21.13 -8.31
C LEU A 174 7.51 -20.52 -8.36
N ILE A 175 8.44 -20.97 -7.50
CA ILE A 175 9.83 -20.48 -7.51
C ILE A 175 10.50 -20.71 -8.86
N SER A 176 10.29 -21.89 -9.48
CA SER A 176 10.79 -22.17 -10.82
C SER A 176 10.20 -21.24 -11.89
N ALA A 177 8.90 -20.93 -11.81
CA ALA A 177 8.26 -19.99 -12.73
C ALA A 177 8.79 -18.55 -12.57
N ILE A 178 9.01 -18.11 -11.33
CA ILE A 178 9.63 -16.81 -11.03
C ILE A 178 11.08 -16.79 -11.55
N SER A 179 11.85 -17.87 -11.33
CA SER A 179 13.24 -18.00 -11.76
C SER A 179 13.37 -17.87 -13.27
N GLN A 180 12.50 -18.54 -14.03
CA GLN A 180 12.46 -18.45 -15.49
C GLN A 180 12.15 -17.02 -15.98
N LYS A 181 11.19 -16.33 -15.33
CA LYS A 181 10.87 -14.93 -15.67
C LYS A 181 11.97 -13.96 -15.28
N ALA A 182 12.69 -14.23 -14.19
CA ALA A 182 13.77 -13.38 -13.70
C ALA A 182 15.09 -13.59 -14.46
N GLY A 183 15.26 -14.74 -15.13
CA GLY A 183 16.55 -15.14 -15.71
C GLY A 183 17.61 -15.40 -14.64
N PHE A 184 17.20 -15.83 -13.44
CA PHE A 184 18.06 -15.96 -12.26
C PHE A 184 17.77 -17.27 -11.53
N SER A 185 18.80 -18.07 -11.24
CA SER A 185 18.68 -19.32 -10.51
C SER A 185 18.69 -19.07 -9.00
N PHE A 186 17.52 -19.13 -8.37
CA PHE A 186 17.42 -18.97 -6.90
C PHE A 186 18.06 -20.13 -6.14
N VAL A 187 18.07 -21.33 -6.71
CA VAL A 187 18.63 -22.53 -6.08
C VAL A 187 20.15 -22.38 -5.99
N GLU A 188 20.82 -22.09 -7.11
CA GLU A 188 22.28 -21.87 -7.15
C GLU A 188 22.68 -20.75 -6.18
N ALA A 189 22.00 -19.60 -6.25
CA ALA A 189 22.27 -18.48 -5.35
C ALA A 189 22.07 -18.82 -3.86
N SER A 190 21.13 -19.71 -3.54
CA SER A 190 20.91 -20.16 -2.17
C SER A 190 21.99 -21.13 -1.68
N GLU A 191 22.53 -21.96 -2.58
CA GLU A 191 23.64 -22.87 -2.27
C GLU A 191 24.93 -22.09 -2.02
N ASP A 192 25.23 -21.12 -2.88
CA ASP A 192 26.37 -20.21 -2.70
C ASP A 192 26.28 -19.47 -1.35
N LEU A 193 25.09 -18.97 -1.00
CA LEU A 193 24.87 -18.32 0.28
C LEU A 193 25.07 -19.26 1.48
N LYS A 194 24.62 -20.53 1.39
CA LYS A 194 24.86 -21.54 2.43
C LYS A 194 26.37 -21.78 2.62
N GLN A 195 27.12 -21.91 1.52
CA GLN A 195 28.56 -22.15 1.60
C GLN A 195 29.30 -20.97 2.24
N ASN A 196 28.94 -19.74 1.88
CA ASN A 196 29.56 -18.55 2.46
C ASN A 196 29.30 -18.46 3.98
N ARG A 197 28.08 -18.76 4.43
CA ARG A 197 27.72 -18.76 5.87
C ARG A 197 28.43 -19.84 6.69
N LEU A 198 28.94 -20.90 6.06
CA LEU A 198 29.71 -21.95 6.74
C LEU A 198 31.19 -21.60 6.88
N GLN A 199 31.67 -20.56 6.18
CA GLN A 199 33.05 -20.11 6.19
C GLN A 199 33.29 -18.91 7.13
N GLU A 200 32.24 -18.30 7.66
CA GLU A 200 32.24 -17.22 8.67
C GLU A 200 32.16 -17.77 10.10
#